data_AF-A0A526V529-F1
#
_entry.id   AF-A0A526V529-F1
#
_cell.length_a   1.000
_cell.length_b   1.000
_cell.length_c   1.000
_cell.angle_alpha   90.00
_cell.angle_beta   90.00
_cell.angle_gamma   90.00
#
_symmetry.space_group_name_H-M   'P 1'
#
loop_
_entity.id
_entity.type
_entity.pdbx_description
1 polymer ?
#
loop_
_entity_poly.entity_id
_entity_poly.type
_entity_poly.pdbx_seq_one_letter_code
_entity_poly.pdbx_strand_id
1 'polypeptide(L)'
;ANERIDAVRPLDGADLTVLTGKRAEPRVAFVSLIDTGLMMPGATLYDAKKRWAAKVRADGTVAIGDSAGSIHKIGAEVQGLDACNGWTFWHYERSGGLTPIDELRRIARLGMERAGA
;
A
#
# COMPACT_ATOMS: atom_id res chain seq x y z
N ALA A 1 -42.74 19.32 10.46
CA ALA A 1 -43.43 20.35 9.66
C ALA A 1 -42.36 21.36 9.27
N ASN A 2 -41.77 21.22 8.07
CA ASN A 2 -42.16 21.83 6.79
C ASN A 2 -41.54 23.23 6.61
N GLU A 3 -41.06 23.49 5.37
CA GLU A 3 -40.62 24.77 4.77
C GLU A 3 -39.10 25.01 4.78
N ARG A 4 -38.34 25.17 3.67
CA ARG A 4 -38.63 25.33 2.23
C ARG A 4 -37.38 24.87 1.45
N ILE A 5 -37.50 23.81 0.65
CA ILE A 5 -36.56 23.51 -0.43
C ILE A 5 -37.13 24.19 -1.67
N ASP A 6 -36.61 25.38 -2.01
CA ASP A 6 -36.82 25.96 -3.35
C ASP A 6 -35.86 27.12 -3.60
N ALA A 7 -34.73 26.82 -4.27
CA ALA A 7 -33.99 27.70 -5.17
C ALA A 7 -32.64 27.07 -5.55
N VAL A 8 -32.65 25.92 -6.24
CA VAL A 8 -31.46 25.51 -7.00
C VAL A 8 -31.86 25.45 -8.46
N ARG A 9 -31.42 26.45 -9.22
CA ARG A 9 -31.54 26.48 -10.68
C ARG A 9 -30.44 25.57 -11.24
N PRO A 10 -30.75 24.55 -12.06
CA PRO A 10 -29.71 23.79 -12.74
C PRO A 10 -28.95 24.75 -13.65
N LEU A 11 -27.63 24.82 -13.54
CA LEU A 11 -26.83 25.53 -14.53
C LEU A 11 -26.88 24.75 -15.85
N ASP A 12 -27.21 25.48 -16.91
CA ASP A 12 -27.28 24.99 -18.28
C ASP A 12 -25.91 24.44 -18.73
N GLY A 13 -25.97 23.35 -19.49
CA GLY A 13 -24.81 22.61 -19.98
C GLY A 13 -23.94 23.42 -20.92
N ALA A 14 -22.90 24.03 -20.35
CA ALA A 14 -21.74 24.53 -21.09
C ALA A 14 -20.49 23.84 -20.54
N ASP A 15 -19.99 22.89 -21.33
CA ASP A 15 -18.60 22.45 -21.37
C ASP A 15 -17.94 22.10 -20.03
N LEU A 16 -18.43 21.01 -19.42
CA LEU A 16 -17.57 20.15 -18.60
C LEU A 16 -16.55 19.45 -19.52
N THR A 17 -15.62 20.24 -20.03
CA THR A 17 -14.33 19.71 -20.46
C THR A 17 -13.66 19.24 -19.19
N VAL A 18 -13.88 17.98 -18.84
CA VAL A 18 -13.11 17.32 -17.79
C VAL A 18 -11.68 17.38 -18.28
N LEU A 19 -10.92 18.36 -17.77
CA LEU A 19 -9.47 18.32 -17.77
C LEU A 19 -9.14 16.97 -17.16
N THR A 20 -8.76 16.01 -18.00
CA THR A 20 -8.32 14.68 -17.59
C THR A 20 -7.00 14.88 -16.86
N GLY A 21 -7.11 15.27 -15.59
CA GLY A 21 -5.98 15.38 -14.69
C GLY A 21 -5.21 14.07 -14.78
N LYS A 22 -3.89 14.21 -14.97
CA LYS A 22 -2.94 13.11 -15.07
C LYS A 22 -3.30 12.03 -14.05
N ARG A 23 -3.86 10.91 -14.52
CA ARG A 23 -4.41 9.85 -13.66
C ARG A 23 -3.33 9.46 -12.67
N ALA A 24 -3.53 9.77 -11.39
CA ALA A 24 -2.58 9.40 -10.35
C ALA A 24 -2.40 7.88 -10.40
N GLU A 25 -1.16 7.39 -10.31
CA GLU A 25 -0.89 5.95 -10.29
C GLU A 25 -1.77 5.26 -9.23
N PRO A 26 -2.33 4.07 -9.52
CA PRO A 26 -3.12 3.34 -8.55
C PRO A 26 -2.36 3.14 -7.23
N ARG A 27 -2.98 3.56 -6.12
CA ARG A 27 -2.42 3.35 -4.78
C ARG A 27 -2.49 1.86 -4.43
N VAL A 28 -1.35 1.26 -4.12
CA VAL A 28 -1.24 -0.15 -3.72
C VAL A 28 -1.09 -0.24 -2.21
N ALA A 29 -2.02 -0.92 -1.55
CA ALA A 29 -1.92 -1.29 -0.15
C ALA A 29 -1.06 -2.56 0.00
N PHE A 30 -0.40 -2.73 1.15
CA PHE A 30 0.42 -3.92 1.38
C PHE A 30 -0.42 -5.22 1.41
N VAL A 31 -1.63 -5.17 1.95
CA VAL A 31 -2.57 -6.32 1.94
C VAL A 31 -2.86 -6.79 0.51
N SER A 32 -2.86 -5.90 -0.48
CA SER A 32 -3.08 -6.28 -1.88
C SER A 32 -1.99 -7.20 -2.43
N LEU A 33 -0.77 -7.17 -1.87
CA LEU A 33 0.26 -8.15 -2.24
C LEU A 33 -0.08 -9.55 -1.73
N ILE A 34 -0.79 -9.63 -0.61
CA ILE A 34 -1.26 -10.89 -0.03
C ILE A 34 -2.44 -11.41 -0.85
N ASP A 35 -3.43 -10.55 -1.12
CA ASP A 35 -4.63 -10.91 -1.88
C ASP A 35 -4.31 -11.41 -3.29
N THR A 36 -3.22 -10.90 -3.90
CA THR A 36 -2.76 -11.30 -5.24
C THR A 36 -1.75 -12.45 -5.22
N GLY A 37 -1.39 -12.98 -4.06
CA GLY A 37 -0.41 -14.06 -3.92
C GLY A 37 1.04 -13.65 -4.18
N LEU A 38 1.34 -12.36 -4.34
CA LEU A 38 2.70 -11.83 -4.47
C LEU A 38 3.49 -11.92 -3.16
N MET A 39 2.79 -11.97 -2.03
CA MET A 39 3.35 -12.16 -0.69
C MET A 39 2.50 -13.18 0.07
N MET A 40 3.12 -14.18 0.69
CA MET A 40 2.39 -15.17 1.48
C MET A 40 2.29 -14.75 2.96
N PRO A 41 1.14 -14.96 3.63
CA PRO A 41 1.09 -14.91 5.08
C PRO A 41 2.10 -15.88 5.70
N GLY A 42 2.74 -15.47 6.79
CA GLY A 42 3.82 -16.22 7.45
C GLY A 42 5.22 -16.00 6.86
N ALA A 43 5.33 -15.35 5.70
CA ALA A 43 6.62 -14.93 5.14
C ALA A 43 7.39 -14.04 6.14
N THR A 44 8.72 -14.13 6.11
CA THR A 44 9.60 -13.27 6.90
C THR A 44 10.10 -12.12 6.04
N LEU A 45 9.95 -10.90 6.55
CA LEU A 45 10.61 -9.71 6.01
C LEU A 45 11.81 -9.36 6.87
N TYR A 46 12.86 -8.85 6.24
CA TYR A 46 14.10 -8.40 6.88
C TYR A 46 14.39 -6.94 6.55
N ASP A 47 15.19 -6.26 7.36
CA ASP A 47 15.88 -5.05 6.87
C ASP A 47 17.03 -5.44 5.93
N ALA A 48 17.60 -4.48 5.21
CA ALA A 48 18.69 -4.72 4.24
C ALA A 48 19.93 -5.41 4.85
N LYS A 49 20.11 -5.32 6.17
CA LYS A 49 21.24 -5.89 6.92
C LYS A 49 20.88 -7.14 7.74
N LYS A 50 19.65 -7.67 7.63
CA LYS A 50 19.13 -8.79 8.44
C LYS A 50 19.26 -8.59 9.96
N ARG A 51 19.23 -7.34 10.44
CA ARG A 51 19.16 -6.99 11.86
C ARG A 51 17.76 -7.20 12.44
N TRP A 52 16.73 -6.95 11.63
CA TRP A 52 15.34 -7.08 12.04
C TRP A 52 14.63 -8.14 11.20
N ALA A 53 13.72 -8.88 11.81
CA ALA A 53 12.90 -9.89 11.16
C ALA A 53 11.44 -9.73 11.60
N ALA A 54 10.53 -9.50 10.66
CA ALA A 54 9.10 -9.35 10.91
C ALA A 54 8.30 -10.40 10.13
N LYS A 55 7.27 -10.96 10.76
CA LYS A 55 6.37 -11.96 10.15
C LYS A 55 5.18 -11.27 9.50
N VAL A 56 4.90 -11.61 8.24
CA VAL A 56 3.72 -11.15 7.51
C VAL A 56 2.47 -11.85 8.06
N ARG A 57 1.43 -11.08 8.36
CA ARG A 57 0.12 -11.58 8.80
C ARG A 57 -0.88 -11.50 7.66
N ALA A 58 -1.91 -12.36 7.69
CA ALA A 58 -2.90 -12.45 6.63
C ALA A 58 -3.75 -11.18 6.45
N ASP A 59 -3.81 -10.32 7.47
CA ASP A 59 -4.53 -9.04 7.47
C ASP A 59 -3.73 -7.88 6.85
N GLY A 60 -2.53 -8.13 6.31
CA GLY A 60 -1.66 -7.09 5.75
C GLY A 60 -0.87 -6.31 6.81
N THR A 61 -0.83 -6.78 8.04
CA THR A 61 0.12 -6.30 9.05
C THR A 61 1.39 -7.14 9.06
N VAL A 62 2.43 -6.61 9.72
CA VAL A 62 3.64 -7.36 10.06
C VAL A 62 3.83 -7.35 11.57
N ALA A 63 4.45 -8.39 12.11
CA ALA A 63 4.67 -8.55 13.54
C ALA A 63 6.14 -8.86 13.87
N ILE A 64 6.63 -8.27 14.95
CA ILE A 64 7.94 -8.55 15.56
C ILE A 64 7.79 -8.61 17.08
N GLY A 65 8.13 -9.76 17.67
CA GLY A 65 7.81 -10.00 19.09
C GLY A 65 6.31 -9.82 19.36
N ASP A 66 6.00 -9.01 20.38
CA ASP A 66 4.61 -8.67 20.77
C ASP A 66 4.01 -7.49 19.99
N SER A 67 4.82 -6.81 19.16
CA SER A 67 4.39 -5.65 18.38
C SER A 67 3.85 -6.08 17.00
N ALA A 68 2.70 -5.54 16.61
CA ALA A 68 2.12 -5.72 15.28
C ALA A 68 1.53 -4.41 14.72
N GLY A 69 1.63 -4.25 13.41
CA GLY A 69 1.15 -3.04 12.74
C GLY A 69 1.47 -3.01 11.25
N SER A 70 1.26 -1.85 10.61
CA SER A 70 1.63 -1.68 9.22
C SER A 70 3.15 -1.81 9.02
N ILE A 71 3.57 -2.11 7.78
CA ILE A 71 4.99 -2.14 7.39
C ILE A 71 5.74 -0.84 7.75
N HIS A 72 5.02 0.29 7.76
CA HIS A 72 5.56 1.60 8.10
C HIS A 72 5.71 1.76 9.61
N LYS A 73 4.67 1.43 10.38
CA LYS A 73 4.68 1.55 11.85
C LYS A 73 5.77 0.67 12.45
N ILE A 74 5.80 -0.61 12.09
CA ILE A 74 6.80 -1.55 12.63
C ILE A 74 8.20 -1.21 12.13
N GLY A 75 8.34 -0.77 10.88
CA GLY A 75 9.62 -0.28 10.37
C GLY A 75 10.15 0.94 11.13
N ALA A 76 9.28 1.86 11.53
CA ALA A 76 9.64 3.04 12.31
C ALA A 76 10.03 2.65 13.74
N GLU A 77 9.22 1.79 14.37
CA GLU A 77 9.41 1.29 15.73
C GLU A 77 10.76 0.59 15.91
N VAL A 78 11.11 -0.37 15.05
CA VAL A 78 12.39 -1.11 15.15
C VAL A 78 13.62 -0.23 14.86
N GLN A 79 13.41 0.92 14.22
CA GLN A 79 14.49 1.88 13.97
C GLN A 79 14.57 2.97 15.05
N GLY A 80 13.59 3.06 15.95
CA GLY A 80 13.47 4.17 16.89
C GLY A 80 13.22 5.53 16.20
N LEU A 81 12.47 5.52 15.10
CA LEU A 81 12.15 6.70 14.30
C LEU A 81 10.65 7.01 14.38
N ASP A 82 10.28 8.28 14.12
CA ASP A 82 8.86 8.68 14.05
C ASP A 82 8.15 8.14 12.80
N ALA A 83 8.90 7.91 11.72
CA ALA A 83 8.36 7.44 10.45
C ALA A 83 9.36 6.55 9.69
N CYS A 84 8.82 5.64 8.88
CA CYS A 84 9.60 4.77 8.01
C CYS A 84 8.87 4.52 6.68
N ASN A 85 9.62 4.55 5.58
CA ASN A 85 9.15 3.99 4.32
C ASN A 85 9.32 2.46 4.33
N GLY A 86 8.29 1.75 4.81
CA GLY A 86 8.30 0.29 4.92
C GLY A 86 8.53 -0.43 3.59
N TRP A 87 8.18 0.17 2.45
CA TRP A 87 8.34 -0.46 1.13
C TRP A 87 9.80 -0.69 0.74
N THR A 88 10.68 0.25 1.10
CA THR A 88 12.12 0.17 0.81
C THR A 88 12.93 -0.35 1.99
N PHE A 89 12.37 -0.27 3.21
CA PHE A 89 13.01 -0.78 4.41
C PHE A 89 12.94 -2.31 4.49
N TRP A 90 11.75 -2.87 4.26
CA TRP A 90 11.53 -4.30 4.33
C TRP A 90 11.91 -5.01 3.04
N HIS A 91 12.57 -6.14 3.20
CA HIS A 91 13.06 -7.00 2.14
C HIS A 91 12.54 -8.42 2.36
N TYR A 92 12.24 -9.11 1.27
CA TYR A 92 11.94 -10.54 1.28
C TYR A 92 13.11 -11.31 0.67
N GLU A 93 13.22 -12.59 0.99
CA GLU A 93 14.24 -13.44 0.37
C GLU A 93 13.79 -13.87 -1.03
N ARG A 94 14.68 -13.69 -2.01
CA ARG A 94 14.49 -14.14 -3.39
C ARG A 94 15.82 -14.55 -3.99
N SER A 95 15.89 -15.74 -4.57
CA SER A 95 17.08 -16.27 -5.26
C SER A 95 18.37 -16.20 -4.42
N GLY A 96 18.27 -16.42 -3.10
CA GLY A 96 19.41 -16.36 -2.18
C GLY A 96 19.84 -14.95 -1.75
N GLY A 97 19.17 -13.90 -2.23
CA GLY A 97 19.40 -12.51 -1.84
C GLY A 97 18.20 -11.88 -1.14
N LEU A 98 18.39 -10.65 -0.66
CA LEU A 98 17.33 -9.80 -0.13
C LEU A 98 16.87 -8.82 -1.21
N THR A 99 15.56 -8.70 -1.39
CA THR A 99 14.97 -7.76 -2.35
C THR A 99 13.90 -6.90 -1.68
N PRO A 100 13.87 -5.56 -1.89
CA PRO A 100 12.86 -4.70 -1.29
C PRO A 100 11.44 -5.12 -1.67
N ILE A 101 10.49 -5.06 -0.73
CA ILE A 101 9.09 -5.37 -1.03
C ILE A 101 8.43 -4.37 -1.99
N ASP A 102 9.06 -3.21 -2.21
CA ASP A 102 8.68 -2.26 -3.26
C ASP A 102 8.67 -2.88 -4.66
N GLU A 103 9.51 -3.91 -4.89
CA GLU A 103 9.49 -4.64 -6.15
C GLU A 103 8.12 -5.28 -6.41
N LEU A 104 7.54 -5.90 -5.39
CA LEU A 104 6.22 -6.53 -5.45
C LEU A 104 5.13 -5.48 -5.63
N ARG A 105 5.27 -4.30 -5.01
CA ARG A 105 4.37 -3.16 -5.21
C ARG A 105 4.28 -2.74 -6.66
N ARG A 106 5.42 -2.66 -7.34
CA ARG A 106 5.49 -2.30 -8.76
C ARG A 106 4.81 -3.37 -9.64
N ILE A 107 4.97 -4.66 -9.31
CA ILE A 107 4.29 -5.76 -10.01
C ILE A 107 2.77 -5.63 -9.84
N ALA A 108 2.30 -5.37 -8.61
CA ALA A 108 0.88 -5.18 -8.33
C ALA A 108 0.29 -3.98 -9.12
N ARG A 109 1.00 -2.85 -9.19
CA ARG A 109 0.56 -1.69 -9.99
C ARG A 109 0.34 -2.05 -11.46
N LEU A 110 1.31 -2.74 -12.06
CA LEU A 110 1.21 -3.17 -13.46
C LEU A 110 0.02 -4.12 -13.67
N GLY A 111 -0.26 -4.99 -12.70
CA GLY A 111 -1.46 -5.85 -12.72
C GLY A 111 -2.75 -5.05 -12.69
N MET A 112 -2.83 -4.02 -11.83
CA MET A 112 -4.00 -3.14 -11.72
C MET A 112 -4.23 -2.31 -12.99
N GLU A 113 -3.17 -1.81 -13.61
CA GLU A 113 -3.24 -1.07 -14.88
C GLU A 113 -3.81 -1.93 -16.01
N ARG A 114 -3.38 -3.20 -16.09
CA ARG A 114 -3.89 -4.16 -17.08
C ARG A 114 -5.34 -4.58 -16.85
N ALA A 115 -5.79 -4.65 -15.60
CA ALA A 115 -7.16 -5.03 -15.25
C ALA A 115 -8.16 -3.85 -15.38
N GLY A 116 -7.67 -2.61 -15.37
CA GLY A 116 -8.47 -1.39 -15.55
C GLY A 116 -8.44 -0.81 -16.96
N ALA A 117 -7.75 -1.47 -17.90
CA ALA A 117 -7.76 -1.21 -19.34
C ALA A 117 -8.72 -2.17 -20.04
#